data_AF-A0A0Q4GQL0-F1
#
_entry.id   AF-A0A0Q4GQL0-F1
#
_cell.length_a   1.000
_cell.length_b   1.000
_cell.length_c   1.000
_cell.angle_alpha   90.00
_cell.angle_beta   90.00
_cell.angle_gamma   90.00
#
_symmetry.space_group_name_H-M   'P 1'
#
loop_
_entity.id
_entity.type
_entity.pdbx_description
1 polymer ?
#
loop_
_entity_poly.entity_id
_entity_poly.type
_entity_poly.pdbx_seq_one_letter_code
_entity_poly.pdbx_strand_id
1 'polypeptide(L)'
;MKLGINQRRVFNVLEALAAENAACPTNAALAERIGSDTSDAAKAFGDLRRLGVIDVVTVHAKRQVTIVATGAQTAPIESKRGTVNA
;
A
#
# COMPACT_ATOMS: atom_id res chain seq x y z
N MET A 1 -20.59 -2.75 -3.30
CA MET A 1 -19.85 -3.24 -2.11
C MET A 1 -19.51 -2.05 -1.22
N LYS A 2 -19.70 -2.12 0.10
CA LYS A 2 -19.39 -1.01 1.02
C LYS A 2 -18.09 -1.30 1.76
N LEU A 3 -17.08 -0.45 1.58
CA LEU A 3 -15.82 -0.56 2.31
C LEU A 3 -16.01 -0.17 3.78
N GLY A 4 -15.43 -0.97 4.66
CA GLY A 4 -15.26 -0.63 6.08
C GLY A 4 -14.40 0.63 6.26
N ILE A 5 -14.38 1.19 7.47
CA ILE A 5 -13.69 2.46 7.73
C ILE A 5 -12.18 2.36 7.46
N ASN A 6 -11.53 1.30 7.94
CA ASN A 6 -10.09 1.09 7.73
C ASN A 6 -9.77 0.74 6.29
N GLN A 7 -10.60 -0.06 5.60
CA GLN A 7 -10.44 -0.35 4.18
C GLN A 7 -10.48 0.95 3.34
N ARG A 8 -11.42 1.85 3.64
CA ARG A 8 -11.52 3.14 2.94
C ARG A 8 -10.34 4.04 3.23
N ARG A 9 -9.89 4.12 4.48
CA ARG A 9 -8.70 4.91 4.85
C ARG A 9 -7.44 4.38 4.16
N VAL A 10 -7.22 3.06 4.17
CA VAL A 10 -6.10 2.42 3.48
C VAL A 10 -6.18 2.69 1.97
N PHE A 11 -7.36 2.52 1.37
CA PHE A 11 -7.55 2.80 -0.06
C PHE A 11 -7.19 4.24 -0.42
N ASN A 12 -7.70 5.23 0.32
CA ASN A 12 -7.42 6.64 0.06
C ASN A 12 -5.92 6.96 0.14
N VAL A 13 -5.20 6.35 1.10
CA VAL A 13 -3.74 6.52 1.20
C VAL A 13 -3.03 5.91 -0.01
N LEU A 14 -3.40 4.70 -0.42
CA LEU A 14 -2.78 4.03 -1.57
C LEU A 14 -3.08 4.76 -2.88
N GLU A 15 -4.29 5.28 -3.05
CA GLU A 15 -4.71 6.07 -4.21
C GLU A 15 -3.89 7.36 -4.31
N ALA A 16 -3.72 8.10 -3.21
CA ALA A 16 -2.89 9.30 -3.18
C ALA A 16 -1.42 8.99 -3.54
N LEU A 17 -0.85 7.95 -2.95
CA LEU A 17 0.54 7.56 -3.25
C LEU A 17 0.71 7.07 -4.69
N ALA A 18 -0.28 6.39 -5.25
CA ALA A 18 -0.27 5.99 -6.66
C ALA A 18 -0.35 7.20 -7.60
N ALA A 19 -1.17 8.20 -7.27
CA ALA A 19 -1.26 9.44 -8.04
C ALA A 19 0.08 10.22 -8.05
N GLU A 20 0.83 10.15 -6.96
CA GLU A 20 2.14 10.79 -6.82
C GLU A 20 3.31 9.91 -7.29
N ASN A 21 3.06 8.68 -7.77
CA ASN A 21 4.08 7.65 -8.01
C ASN A 21 5.03 7.44 -6.81
N ALA A 22 4.53 7.67 -5.60
CA ALA A 22 5.29 7.55 -4.36
C ALA A 22 5.46 6.09 -3.94
N ALA A 23 6.47 5.81 -3.11
CA ALA A 23 6.78 4.46 -2.66
C ALA A 23 5.61 3.81 -1.92
N CYS A 24 5.36 2.53 -2.21
CA CYS A 24 4.39 1.73 -1.48
C CYS A 24 4.75 1.72 0.01
N PRO A 25 3.85 2.09 0.92
CA PRO A 25 4.15 2.14 2.35
C PRO A 25 4.34 0.72 2.91
N THR A 26 4.94 0.58 4.10
CA THR A 26 4.86 -0.65 4.92
C THR A 26 3.50 -0.75 5.62
N ASN A 27 3.17 -1.89 6.24
CA ASN A 27 1.94 -2.00 7.03
C ASN A 27 1.97 -1.09 8.28
N ALA A 28 3.14 -0.93 8.89
CA ALA A 28 3.34 0.01 10.01
C ALA A 28 3.13 1.46 9.57
N ALA A 29 3.73 1.87 8.44
CA ALA A 29 3.52 3.21 7.90
C ALA A 29 2.07 3.46 7.46
N LEU A 30 1.37 2.43 6.97
CA LEU A 30 -0.08 2.52 6.71
C LEU A 30 -0.85 2.75 8.01
N ALA A 31 -0.54 2.00 9.05
CA ALA A 31 -1.20 2.08 10.36
C ALA A 31 -1.07 3.48 10.97
N GLU A 32 0.14 4.05 10.95
CA GLU A 32 0.41 5.43 11.37
C GLU A 32 -0.42 6.45 10.57
N ARG A 33 -0.44 6.33 9.24
CA ARG A 33 -1.18 7.25 8.36
C ARG A 33 -2.69 7.20 8.55
N ILE A 34 -3.25 6.06 8.92
CA ILE A 34 -4.71 5.89 9.09
C ILE A 34 -5.17 6.00 10.55
N GLY A 35 -4.24 6.17 11.49
CA GLY A 35 -4.50 6.22 12.93
C GLY A 35 -5.11 4.92 13.46
N SER A 36 -4.51 3.78 13.15
CA SER A 36 -4.99 2.45 13.55
C SER A 36 -3.82 1.53 13.90
N ASP A 37 -4.11 0.32 14.38
CA ASP A 37 -3.08 -0.67 14.68
C ASP A 37 -2.54 -1.33 13.41
N THR A 38 -1.30 -1.82 13.49
CA THR A 38 -0.64 -2.50 12.36
C THR A 38 -1.43 -3.72 11.89
N SER A 39 -2.02 -4.48 12.81
CA SER A 39 -2.86 -5.65 12.50
C SER A 39 -4.12 -5.26 11.72
N ASP A 40 -4.76 -4.15 12.11
CA ASP A 40 -5.97 -3.65 11.45
C ASP A 40 -5.67 -3.09 10.07
N ALA A 41 -4.58 -2.34 9.93
CA ALA A 41 -4.11 -1.86 8.64
C ALA A 41 -3.76 -3.02 7.69
N ALA A 42 -3.06 -4.05 8.20
CA ALA A 42 -2.71 -5.25 7.43
C ALA A 42 -3.96 -6.03 7.00
N LYS A 43 -4.95 -6.19 7.89
CA LYS A 43 -6.22 -6.84 7.58
C LYS A 43 -6.98 -6.07 6.51
N ALA A 44 -7.14 -4.75 6.67
CA ALA A 44 -7.82 -3.90 5.70
C ALA A 44 -7.13 -3.95 4.32
N PHE A 45 -5.80 -3.93 4.29
CA PHE A 45 -5.01 -4.10 3.06
C PHE A 45 -5.27 -5.46 2.40
N GLY A 46 -5.23 -6.54 3.18
CA GLY A 46 -5.52 -7.89 2.70
C GLY A 46 -6.94 -8.04 2.17
N ASP A 47 -7.93 -7.43 2.83
CA ASP A 47 -9.31 -7.40 2.39
C ASP A 47 -9.46 -6.67 1.05
N LEU A 48 -8.84 -5.49 0.89
CA LEU A 48 -8.88 -4.75 -0.38
C LEU A 48 -8.35 -5.58 -1.55
N ARG A 49 -7.27 -6.34 -1.32
CA ARG A 49 -6.71 -7.28 -2.31
C ARG A 49 -7.68 -8.42 -2.59
N ARG A 50 -8.23 -9.06 -1.55
CA ARG A 50 -9.21 -10.15 -1.69
C ARG A 50 -10.45 -9.71 -2.46
N LEU A 51 -10.87 -8.46 -2.27
CA LEU A 51 -12.03 -7.87 -2.92
C LEU A 51 -11.72 -7.36 -4.35
N GLY A 52 -10.48 -7.47 -4.82
CA GLY A 52 -10.07 -7.04 -6.16
C GLY A 52 -10.05 -5.52 -6.36
N VAL A 53 -10.00 -4.74 -5.27
CA VAL A 53 -9.91 -3.27 -5.32
C VAL A 53 -8.48 -2.85 -5.65
N ILE A 54 -7.51 -3.60 -5.12
CA ILE A 54 -6.09 -3.42 -5.39
C ILE A 54 -5.49 -4.75 -5.84
N ASP A 55 -4.44 -4.67 -6.64
CA ASP A 55 -3.52 -5.78 -6.88
C ASP A 55 -2.16 -5.47 -6.28
N VAL A 56 -1.44 -6.52 -5.88
CA VAL A 56 -0.13 -6.41 -5.24
C VAL A 56 0.86 -7.28 -6.00
N VAL A 57 1.83 -6.62 -6.64
CA VAL A 57 2.89 -7.28 -7.38
C VAL A 57 4.22 -7.13 -6.65
N THR A 58 5.10 -8.11 -6.84
CA THR A 58 6.45 -8.08 -6.31
C THR A 58 7.41 -7.66 -7.42
N VAL A 59 8.05 -6.50 -7.26
CA VAL A 59 9.07 -5.96 -8.17
C VAL A 59 10.40 -5.91 -7.44
N HIS A 60 11.43 -6.61 -7.90
CA HIS A 60 12.74 -6.68 -7.22
C HIS A 60 12.64 -6.97 -5.70
N ALA A 61 11.89 -8.02 -5.33
CA ALA A 61 11.62 -8.43 -3.94
C ALA A 61 10.84 -7.41 -3.08
N LYS A 62 10.23 -6.40 -3.71
CA LYS A 62 9.49 -5.32 -3.06
C LYS A 62 8.05 -5.30 -3.50
N ARG A 63 7.15 -4.98 -2.59
CA ARG A 63 5.74 -4.81 -2.94
C ARG A 63 5.53 -3.49 -3.70
N GLN A 64 4.70 -3.57 -4.71
CA GLN A 64 4.12 -2.46 -5.46
C GLN A 64 2.60 -2.71 -5.52
N VAL A 65 1.80 -1.65 -5.42
CA VAL A 65 0.35 -1.74 -5.44
C VAL A 65 -0.20 -1.11 -6.71
N THR A 66 -1.16 -1.78 -7.35
CA THR A 66 -1.97 -1.24 -8.45
C THR A 66 -3.41 -1.03 -7.98
N ILE A 67 -3.96 0.16 -8.22
CA ILE A 67 -5.39 0.42 -8.04
C ILE A 67 -6.13 -0.12 -9.26
N VAL A 68 -6.93 -1.18 -9.08
CA VAL A 68 -7.50 -1.94 -10.20
C VAL A 68 -8.43 -1.09 -11.06
N ALA A 69 -9.22 -0.21 -10.43
CA ALA A 69 -10.20 0.62 -11.14
C ALA A 69 -9.56 1.65 -12.08
N THR A 70 -8.35 2.12 -11.78
CA THR A 70 -7.70 3.22 -12.52
C THR A 70 -6.43 2.78 -13.24
N GLY A 71 -5.85 1.63 -12.87
CA GLY A 71 -4.53 1.21 -13.32
C GLY A 71 -3.37 2.00 -12.67
N ALA A 72 -3.65 2.95 -11.78
CA ALA A 72 -2.61 3.74 -11.11
C ALA A 72 -1.75 2.86 -10.20
N GLN A 73 -0.44 3.14 -10.14
CA GLN A 73 0.50 2.31 -9.40
C GLN A 73 1.35 3.14 -8.43
N THR A 74 1.60 2.60 -7.24
CA THR A 74 2.66 3.14 -6.38
C THR A 74 4.03 2.79 -6.96
N ALA A 75 5.10 3.47 -6.55
CA ALA A 75 6.45 2.93 -6.74
C ALA A 75 6.71 1.73 -5.80
N PRO A 76 7.67 0.84 -6.11
CA PRO A 76 8.08 -0.22 -5.20
C PRO A 76 8.57 0.36 -3.85
N ILE A 77 8.43 -0.38 -2.75
CA ILE A 77 8.89 0.11 -1.44
C ILE A 77 10.36 0.54 -1.49
N GLU A 78 10.69 1.71 -0.95
CA GLU A 78 12.07 2.17 -0.94
C GLU A 78 12.90 1.21 -0.08
N SER A 79 14.01 0.70 -0.64
CA SER A 79 14.99 0.02 0.21
C SER A 79 15.84 1.14 0.77
N LYS A 80 16.16 1.12 2.05
CA LYS A 80 17.49 1.59 2.45
C LYS A 80 18.48 0.80 1.60
N ARG A 81 18.94 1.34 0.46
CA ARG A 81 20.20 0.90 -0.13
C ARG A 81 21.22 1.20 0.96
N GLY A 82 21.72 0.15 1.61
CA GLY A 82 22.92 0.30 2.41
C GLY A 82 23.96 0.96 1.52
N THR A 83 24.50 2.09 1.97
CA THR A 83 25.79 2.60 1.50
C THR A 83 26.79 1.46 1.63
N VAL A 84 27.08 0.78 0.53
CA VAL A 84 28.28 -0.04 0.40
C VAL A 84 29.41 0.94 0.08
N ASN A 85 30.06 1.44 1.13
CA ASN A 85 31.43 1.92 1.04
C ASN A 85 32.31 0.80 1.60
N ALA A 86 32.97 0.08 0.70
CA ALA A 86 34.20 -0.67 0.95
C ALA A 86 34.94 -0.78 -0.38
#